data_AF-A0A9E2IMC0-F1
#
_entry.id   AF-A0A9E2IMC0-F1
#
_cell.length_a   1.000
_cell.length_b   1.000
_cell.length_c   1.000
_cell.angle_alpha   90.00
_cell.angle_beta   90.00
_cell.angle_gamma   90.00
#
_symmetry.space_group_name_H-M   'P 1'
#
loop_
_entity.id
_entity.type
_entity.pdbx_description
1 polymer ?
#
loop_
_entity_poly.entity_id
_entity_poly.type
_entity_poly.pdbx_seq_one_letter_code
_entity_poly.pdbx_strand_id
1 'polypeptide(L)' 'MAEPFWKTKSLEEMSASEWESLCDGCGKCCLSKLEDEDTGDIYFTSVGCRLFDAGTCRCRDYPNRLAVVQDCVGLTP' A
#
# COMPACT_ATOMS: atom_id res chain seq x y z
N MET A 1 -10.26 9.93 -27.13
CA MET A 1 -10.07 9.02 -25.97
C MET A 1 -10.33 9.84 -24.73
N ALA A 2 -11.17 9.38 -23.80
CA ALA A 2 -11.39 10.08 -22.55
C ALA A 2 -10.10 10.04 -21.70
N GLU A 3 -9.84 11.10 -20.93
CA GLU A 3 -8.71 11.12 -20.01
C GLU A 3 -8.93 10.13 -18.86
N PRO A 4 -7.87 9.47 -18.35
CA PRO A 4 -8.00 8.59 -17.19
C PRO A 4 -8.48 9.36 -15.96
N PHE A 5 -9.33 8.74 -15.14
CA PHE A 5 -9.96 9.39 -13.98
C PHE A 5 -8.95 9.97 -12.99
N TRP A 6 -7.78 9.33 -12.81
CA TRP A 6 -6.75 9.78 -11.87
C TRP A 6 -6.00 11.04 -12.31
N LYS A 7 -6.22 11.50 -13.55
CA LYS A 7 -5.72 12.80 -14.04
C LYS A 7 -6.72 13.93 -13.84
N THR A 8 -7.99 13.61 -13.61
CA THR A 8 -9.09 14.58 -13.58
C THR A 8 -9.73 14.70 -12.21
N LYS A 9 -9.75 13.62 -11.42
CA LYS A 9 -10.20 13.61 -10.03
C LYS A 9 -9.04 13.87 -9.07
N SER A 10 -9.30 14.66 -8.04
CA SER A 10 -8.46 14.71 -6.84
C SER A 10 -8.55 13.40 -6.05
N LEU A 11 -7.61 13.17 -5.12
CA LEU A 11 -7.63 11.99 -4.24
C LEU A 11 -8.94 11.88 -3.45
N GLU A 12 -9.45 13.00 -2.95
CA GLU A 12 -10.68 13.09 -2.16
C GLU A 12 -11.95 12.73 -2.95
N GLU A 13 -11.91 12.87 -4.28
CA GLU A 13 -13.01 12.55 -5.19
C GLU A 13 -12.99 11.09 -5.66
N MET A 14 -11.96 10.32 -5.31
CA MET A 14 -11.85 8.91 -5.70
C MET A 14 -12.69 8.04 -4.78
N SER A 15 -13.49 7.15 -5.38
CA SER A 15 -14.06 6.02 -4.65
C SER A 15 -12.96 5.07 -4.17
N ALA A 16 -13.24 4.29 -3.12
CA ALA A 16 -12.30 3.29 -2.64
C ALA A 16 -11.86 2.30 -3.75
N SER A 17 -12.76 1.92 -4.66
CA SER A 17 -12.41 1.06 -5.79
C SER A 17 -11.50 1.74 -6.82
N GLU A 18 -11.69 3.05 -7.06
CA GLU A 18 -10.81 3.82 -7.95
C GLU A 18 -9.42 3.96 -7.32
N TRP A 19 -9.35 4.29 -6.03
CA TRP A 19 -8.09 4.37 -5.28
C TRP A 19 -7.32 3.06 -5.29
N GLU A 20 -7.96 1.96 -4.92
CA GLU A 20 -7.33 0.64 -4.88
C GLU A 20 -6.88 0.18 -6.28
N SER A 21 -7.54 0.65 -7.36
CA SER A 21 -7.13 0.34 -8.74
C SER A 21 -5.82 1.01 -9.16
N LEU A 22 -5.35 2.02 -8.42
CA LEU A 22 -4.05 2.66 -8.64
C LEU A 22 -2.87 1.86 -8.08
N CYS A 23 -3.14 0.81 -7.29
CA CYS A 23 -2.11 -0.05 -6.73
C CYS A 23 -1.35 -0.79 -7.85
N ASP A 24 -0.04 -0.54 -7.94
CA ASP A 24 0.87 -1.11 -8.94
C ASP A 24 1.41 -2.51 -8.55
N GLY A 25 1.07 -3.00 -7.36
CA GLY A 25 1.58 -4.28 -6.86
C GLY A 25 3.08 -4.27 -6.54
N CYS A 26 3.66 -3.12 -6.19
CA CYS A 26 5.09 -3.01 -5.85
C CYS A 26 5.50 -3.68 -4.52
N GLY A 27 4.54 -4.13 -3.69
CA GLY A 27 4.80 -4.79 -2.41
C GLY A 27 5.30 -3.90 -1.27
N LYS A 28 5.60 -2.62 -1.52
CA LYS A 28 6.17 -1.68 -0.54
C LYS A 28 5.30 -1.47 0.72
N CYS A 29 3.99 -1.63 0.60
CA CYS A 29 3.08 -1.54 1.75
C CYS A 29 3.21 -2.74 2.71
N CYS A 30 3.74 -3.87 2.26
CA CYS A 30 3.90 -5.09 3.06
C CYS A 30 5.31 -5.22 3.67
N LEU A 31 6.25 -4.36 3.31
CA LEU A 31 7.62 -4.39 3.83
C LEU A 31 7.70 -3.63 5.15
N SER A 32 8.47 -4.17 6.09
CA SER A 32 8.85 -3.45 7.31
C SER A 32 9.63 -2.20 6.92
N LYS A 33 9.26 -1.08 7.53
CA LYS A 33 9.88 0.22 7.34
C LYS A 33 10.53 0.63 8.66
N LEU A 34 11.69 1.26 8.57
CA LEU A 34 12.38 1.85 9.70
C LEU A 34 12.28 3.36 9.55
N GLU A 35 11.90 4.03 10.62
CA GLU A 35 11.90 5.48 10.72
C GLU A 35 13.11 5.90 11.56
N ASP A 36 13.89 6.85 11.06
CA ASP A 36 14.97 7.46 11.81
C ASP A 36 14.40 8.42 12.87
N GLU A 37 14.82 8.27 14.12
CA GLU A 37 14.25 9.05 15.24
C GLU A 37 14.65 10.53 15.24
N ASP A 38 15.79 10.87 14.64
CA ASP A 38 16.31 12.23 14.59
C ASP A 38 15.81 12.99 13.35
N THR A 39 15.70 12.31 12.20
CA THR A 39 15.33 12.93 10.92
C THR A 39 13.91 12.67 10.45
N GLY A 40 13.28 11.58 10.90
CA GLY A 40 11.99 11.10 10.39
C GLY A 40 12.08 10.42 9.02
N ASP A 41 13.28 10.12 8.52
CA ASP A 41 13.45 9.47 7.23
C ASP A 41 12.96 8.01 7.27
N ILE A 42 12.23 7.61 6.22
CA ILE A 42 11.67 6.26 6.10
C ILE A 42 12.53 5.39 5.19
N TYR A 43 13.07 4.31 5.75
CA TYR A 43 13.87 3.31 5.05
C TYR A 43 13.07 2.03 4.84
N PHE A 44 12.98 1.58 3.59
CA PHE A 44 12.37 0.30 3.24
C PHE A 44 13.36 -0.84 3.44
N THR A 45 12.92 -1.90 4.11
CA THR A 45 13.69 -3.14 4.23
C THR A 45 13.26 -4.16 3.17
N SER A 46 14.02 -5.26 3.04
CA SER A 46 13.62 -6.45 2.28
C SER A 46 12.83 -7.47 3.13
N VAL A 47 12.41 -7.09 4.34
CA VAL A 47 11.66 -7.96 5.27
C VAL A 47 10.17 -7.71 5.07
N GLY A 48 9.45 -8.70 4.55
CA GLY A 48 8.00 -8.64 4.38
C GLY A 48 7.25 -9.13 5.62
N CYS A 49 6.01 -8.65 5.79
CA CYS A 49 5.11 -9.17 6.83
C CYS A 49 4.68 -10.62 6.55
N ARG A 50 4.03 -11.27 7.52
CA ARG A 50 3.58 -12.67 7.42
C ARG A 50 2.64 -12.95 6.23
N LEU A 51 1.92 -11.94 5.76
CA LEU A 51 1.02 -12.05 4.60
C LEU A 51 1.67 -11.70 3.26
N PHE A 52 2.92 -11.26 3.25
CA PHE A 52 3.61 -10.90 2.00
C PHE A 52 3.99 -12.15 1.19
N ASP A 53 3.65 -12.14 -0.09
CA ASP A 53 4.14 -13.10 -1.08
C ASP A 53 5.20 -12.44 -1.97
N ALA A 54 6.45 -12.85 -1.76
CA ALA A 54 7.60 -12.36 -2.52
C ALA A 54 7.61 -12.82 -3.99
N GLY A 55 6.89 -13.88 -4.36
CA GLY A 55 6.80 -14.34 -5.75
C GLY A 55 5.88 -13.46 -6.61
N THR A 56 4.85 -12.87 -5.99
CA THR A 56 3.85 -12.04 -6.68
C THR A 56 3.93 -10.56 -6.31
N CYS A 57 4.77 -10.20 -5.32
CA CYS A 57 4.83 -8.88 -4.69
C CYS A 57 3.47 -8.40 -4.12
N ARG A 58 2.60 -9.33 -3.74
CA ARG A 58 1.24 -9.03 -3.27
C ARG A 58 0.99 -9.57 -1.86
N CYS A 59 0.01 -8.97 -1.20
CA CYS A 59 -0.52 -9.51 0.04
C CYS A 59 -1.40 -10.74 -0.27
N ARG A 60 -1.15 -11.86 0.40
CA ARG A 60 -1.93 -13.11 0.23
C ARG A 60 -3.38 -12.97 0.69
N ASP A 61 -3.64 -12.07 1.63
CA ASP A 61 -4.97 -11.82 2.18
C ASP A 61 -5.20 -10.32 2.35
N TYR A 62 -5.16 -9.60 1.23
CA TYR A 62 -5.37 -8.15 1.22
C TYR A 62 -6.70 -7.73 1.87
N PRO A 63 -7.85 -8.41 1.63
CA PRO A 63 -9.13 -8.00 2.23
C PRO A 63 -9.15 -8.08 3.77
N ASN A 64 -8.49 -9.06 4.39
CA ASN A 64 -8.50 -9.24 5.84
C ASN A 64 -7.19 -8.78 6.52
N ARG A 65 -6.28 -8.13 5.77
CA ARG A 65 -4.91 -7.79 6.21
C ARG A 65 -4.84 -7.07 7.57
N LEU A 66 -5.77 -6.16 7.83
CA LEU A 66 -5.80 -5.34 9.05
C LEU A 66 -6.21 -6.14 10.29
N ALA A 67 -7.05 -7.17 10.12
CA ALA A 67 -7.45 -8.06 11.22
C ALA A 67 -6.35 -9.07 11.57
N VAL A 68 -5.49 -9.38 10.60
CA VAL A 68 -4.45 -10.40 10.72
C VAL A 68 -3.11 -9.79 11.13
N VAL A 69 -2.71 -8.65 10.56
CA VAL A 69 -1.42 -8.01 10.85
C VAL A 69 -1.69 -6.69 11.55
N GLN A 70 -1.44 -6.65 12.86
CA GLN A 70 -1.59 -5.48 13.73
C GLN A 70 -0.93 -4.22 13.15
N ASP A 71 0.29 -4.36 12.65
CA ASP A 71 1.07 -3.23 12.12
C ASP A 71 0.74 -2.90 10.66
N CYS A 72 -0.26 -3.56 10.06
CA CYS A 72 -0.69 -3.24 8.71
C CYS A 72 -1.53 -1.96 8.73
N VAL A 73 -1.20 -1.04 7.83
CA VAL A 73 -1.90 0.25 7.71
C VAL A 73 -2.74 0.26 6.44
N GLY A 74 -3.99 0.70 6.56
CA GLY A 74 -4.85 0.98 5.42
C GLY A 74 -4.45 2.30 4.77
N LEU A 75 -3.95 2.26 3.54
CA LEU A 75 -3.68 3.46 2.76
C LEU A 75 -5.01 4.02 2.25
N THR A 76 -5.37 5.23 2.67
CA THR A 76 -6.52 5.98 2.17
C THR A 76 -6.04 7.07 1.20
N PRO A 77 -6.91 7.54 0.29
CA PRO A 77 -6.66 8.76 -0.48
C PRO A 77 -6.38 9.96 0.42
#